data_AF-A0A354IU15-F1
#
_entry.id   AF-A0A354IU15-F1
#
_cell.length_a   1.000
_cell.length_b   1.000
_cell.length_c   1.000
_cell.angle_alpha   90.00
_cell.angle_beta   90.00
_cell.angle_gamma   90.00
#
_symmetry.space_group_name_H-M   'P 1'
#
loop_
_entity.id
_entity.type
_entity.pdbx_description
1 polymer ?
#
loop_
_entity_poly.entity_id
_entity_poly.type
_entity_poly.pdbx_seq_one_letter_code
_entity_poly.pdbx_strand_id
1 'polypeptide(L)'
;MELVRAAKAEGLPVTCDVGVHHLHMTDADIGFFDSNARLTPPLRTQRDRDAIRAAVVDGTIDAICSDHTPVDDDEKLLPFAEASPGATGLELLLSLTLKWAEELHGNEALLR
;
A
#
# COMPACT_ATOMS: atom_id res chain seq x y z
N MET A 1 -3.88 11.47 3.35
CA MET A 1 -3.44 12.12 2.09
C MET A 1 -3.66 13.62 2.07
N GLU A 2 -4.76 14.11 2.65
CA GLU A 2 -5.07 15.55 2.72
C GLU A 2 -3.92 16.42 3.25
N LEU A 3 -3.24 15.99 4.31
CA LEU A 3 -2.09 16.73 4.87
C LEU A 3 -0.92 16.87 3.90
N VAL A 4 -0.58 15.81 3.16
CA VAL A 4 0.48 15.86 2.13
C VAL A 4 0.06 16.80 1.01
N ARG A 5 -1.20 16.71 0.56
CA ARG A 5 -1.74 17.58 -0.49
C ARG A 5 -1.73 19.04 -0.08
N ALA A 6 -2.14 19.34 1.15
CA ALA A 6 -2.11 20.70 1.71
C ALA A 6 -0.68 21.24 1.77
N ALA A 7 0.26 20.45 2.30
CA ALA A 7 1.67 20.84 2.37
C ALA A 7 2.27 21.10 0.99
N LYS A 8 1.99 20.26 -0.02
CA LYS A 8 2.41 20.51 -1.41
C LYS A 8 1.76 21.77 -1.99
N ALA A 9 0.47 22.01 -1.73
CA ALA A 9 -0.24 23.21 -2.19
C ALA A 9 0.31 24.51 -1.55
N GLU A 10 0.83 24.43 -0.33
CA GLU A 10 1.56 25.51 0.34
C GLU A 10 2.98 25.71 -0.21
N GLY A 11 3.44 24.87 -1.13
CA GLY A 11 4.78 24.92 -1.71
C GLY A 11 5.88 24.37 -0.79
N LEU A 12 5.52 23.62 0.26
CA LEU A 12 6.51 22.98 1.13
C LEU A 12 7.25 21.88 0.36
N PRO A 13 8.57 21.71 0.59
CA PRO A 13 9.37 20.69 -0.10
C PRO A 13 9.16 19.31 0.53
N VAL A 14 7.94 18.79 0.44
CA VAL A 14 7.57 17.46 0.96
C VAL A 14 7.35 16.46 -0.16
N THR A 15 7.80 15.24 0.07
CA THR A 15 7.50 14.08 -0.78
C THR A 15 7.00 12.94 0.11
N CYS A 16 6.28 11.99 -0.50
CA CYS A 16 5.97 10.72 0.15
C CYS A 16 5.91 9.57 -0.87
N ASP A 17 6.09 8.37 -0.35
CA ASP A 17 5.93 7.13 -1.09
C ASP A 17 4.78 6.29 -0.50
N VAL A 18 4.49 5.16 -1.15
CA VAL A 18 3.58 4.14 -0.64
C VAL A 18 4.09 2.74 -0.95
N GLY A 19 3.99 1.85 0.04
CA GLY A 19 4.22 0.42 -0.16
C GLY A 19 3.22 -0.14 -1.16
N VAL A 20 3.71 -0.92 -2.14
CA VAL A 20 2.88 -1.47 -3.22
C VAL A 20 1.70 -2.30 -2.69
N HIS A 21 1.86 -2.96 -1.54
CA HIS A 21 0.80 -3.75 -0.91
C HIS A 21 -0.40 -2.90 -0.46
N HIS A 22 -0.22 -1.62 -0.10
CA HIS A 22 -1.32 -0.69 0.22
C HIS A 22 -2.12 -0.21 -1.00
N LEU A 23 -1.69 -0.55 -2.23
CA LEU A 23 -2.50 -0.32 -3.44
C LEU A 23 -3.47 -1.46 -3.74
N HIS A 24 -3.20 -2.63 -3.17
CA HIS A 24 -3.92 -3.88 -3.46
C HIS A 24 -4.77 -4.33 -2.28
N MET A 25 -4.23 -4.26 -1.06
CA MET A 25 -4.82 -4.88 0.12
C MET A 25 -5.54 -3.87 1.03
N THR A 26 -6.41 -4.41 1.88
CA THR A 26 -7.25 -3.72 2.86
C THR A 26 -7.27 -4.50 4.18
N ASP A 27 -7.89 -3.94 5.21
CA ASP A 27 -8.12 -4.59 6.49
C ASP A 27 -8.93 -5.90 6.37
N ALA A 28 -9.79 -6.04 5.36
CA ALA A 28 -10.48 -7.30 5.06
C ALA A 28 -9.51 -8.44 4.72
N ASP A 29 -8.35 -8.14 4.14
CA ASP A 29 -7.33 -9.12 3.76
C ASP A 29 -6.52 -9.63 4.96
N ILE A 30 -6.64 -8.99 6.14
CA ILE A 30 -6.08 -9.53 7.39
C ILE A 30 -6.78 -10.83 7.78
N GLY A 31 -8.03 -11.03 7.35
CA GLY A 31 -8.80 -12.26 7.56
C GLY A 31 -8.91 -12.63 9.04
N PHE A 32 -8.62 -13.89 9.36
CA PHE A 32 -8.62 -14.42 10.73
C PHE A 32 -7.32 -14.08 11.48
N PHE A 33 -6.89 -12.81 11.42
CA PHE A 33 -5.63 -12.35 12.01
C PHE A 33 -4.41 -13.09 11.43
N ASP A 34 -4.29 -13.15 10.10
CA ASP A 34 -3.11 -13.70 9.43
C ASP A 34 -1.88 -12.82 9.71
N SER A 35 -0.91 -13.37 10.42
CA SER A 35 0.36 -12.73 10.79
C SER A 35 1.20 -12.30 9.59
N ASN A 36 0.98 -12.87 8.40
CA ASN A 36 1.59 -12.41 7.16
C ASN A 36 1.09 -11.01 6.76
N ALA A 37 -0.14 -10.65 7.16
CA ALA A 37 -0.71 -9.32 6.98
C ALA A 37 -0.36 -8.34 8.12
N ARG A 38 0.46 -8.76 9.09
CA ARG A 38 1.01 -7.86 10.12
C ARG A 38 2.09 -6.99 9.48
N LEU A 39 1.74 -5.72 9.23
CA LEU A 39 2.56 -4.73 8.54
C LEU A 39 2.61 -3.41 9.33
N THR A 40 3.61 -2.60 9.03
CA THR A 40 3.73 -1.22 9.53
C THR A 40 4.06 -0.31 8.35
N PRO A 41 3.17 0.61 7.94
CA PRO A 41 1.84 0.88 8.50
C PRO A 41 0.82 -0.25 8.21
N PRO A 42 -0.23 -0.43 9.06
CA PRO A 42 -1.18 -1.53 8.90
C PRO A 42 -2.07 -1.34 7.67
N LEU A 43 -2.66 -2.43 7.19
CA LEU A 43 -3.71 -2.39 6.19
C LEU A 43 -4.93 -1.65 6.74
N ARG A 44 -5.52 -0.80 5.91
CA ARG A 44 -6.63 0.09 6.27
C ARG A 44 -7.87 -0.24 5.46
N THR A 45 -8.94 0.50 5.68
CA THR A 45 -10.22 0.23 5.03
C THR A 45 -10.13 0.33 3.51
N GLN A 46 -11.09 -0.26 2.81
CA GLN A 46 -11.30 -0.08 1.37
C GLN A 46 -11.25 1.41 0.95
N ARG A 47 -11.90 2.29 1.72
CA ARG A 47 -11.90 3.74 1.47
C ARG A 47 -10.50 4.34 1.53
N ASP A 48 -9.67 3.90 2.48
CA ASP A 48 -8.30 4.38 2.61
C ASP A 48 -7.44 3.90 1.44
N ARG A 49 -7.59 2.64 1.01
CA ARG A 49 -6.93 2.12 -0.19
C ARG A 49 -7.29 2.94 -1.44
N ASP A 50 -8.56 3.24 -1.63
CA ASP A 50 -9.02 4.01 -2.79
C ASP A 50 -8.48 5.44 -2.77
N ALA A 51 -8.41 6.07 -1.58
CA ALA A 51 -7.80 7.38 -1.41
C ALA A 51 -6.29 7.37 -1.71
N ILE A 52 -5.57 6.30 -1.33
CA ILE A 52 -4.16 6.11 -1.69
C ILE A 52 -4.02 5.94 -3.20
N ARG A 53 -4.82 5.08 -3.84
CA ARG A 53 -4.78 4.89 -5.31
C ARG A 53 -5.02 6.20 -6.04
N ALA A 54 -6.01 6.99 -5.64
CA ALA A 54 -6.26 8.32 -6.21
C ALA A 54 -5.08 9.28 -6.00
N ALA A 55 -4.45 9.26 -4.82
CA ALA A 55 -3.28 10.07 -4.51
C ALA A 55 -2.03 9.71 -5.32
N VAL A 56 -1.90 8.46 -5.77
CA VAL A 56 -0.84 8.09 -6.74
C VAL A 56 -1.17 8.68 -8.12
N VAL A 57 -2.42 8.57 -8.57
CA VAL A 57 -2.83 9.08 -9.90
C VAL A 57 -2.67 10.60 -10.02
N ASP A 58 -3.02 11.34 -8.96
CA ASP A 58 -2.96 12.80 -8.99
C ASP A 58 -1.60 13.41 -8.57
N GLY A 59 -0.60 12.56 -8.29
CA GLY A 59 0.76 12.99 -7.93
C GLY A 59 0.92 13.49 -6.49
N THR A 60 -0.09 13.32 -5.63
CA THR A 60 0.07 13.56 -4.18
C THR A 60 1.13 12.61 -3.59
N ILE A 61 1.15 11.35 -4.03
CA ILE A 61 2.21 10.38 -3.74
C ILE A 61 3.21 10.38 -4.89
N ASP A 62 4.50 10.49 -4.57
CA ASP A 62 5.58 10.68 -5.54
C ASP A 62 6.14 9.35 -6.07
N ALA A 63 6.09 8.30 -5.26
CA ALA A 63 6.69 7.01 -5.60
C ALA A 63 5.89 5.82 -5.03
N ILE A 64 5.95 4.70 -5.75
CA ILE A 64 5.55 3.39 -5.24
C ILE A 64 6.84 2.66 -4.86
N CYS A 65 6.89 2.11 -3.65
CA CYS A 65 8.04 1.36 -3.14
C CYS A 65 7.63 -0.07 -2.75
N SER A 66 8.62 -0.95 -2.57
CA SER A 66 8.35 -2.34 -2.17
C SER A 66 8.02 -2.47 -0.68
N ASP A 67 8.48 -1.51 0.13
CA ASP A 67 8.51 -1.58 1.59
C ASP A 67 9.04 -2.95 2.10
N HIS A 68 10.10 -3.43 1.44
CA HIS A 68 10.67 -4.76 1.66
C HIS A 68 11.30 -4.86 3.05
N THR A 69 10.57 -5.47 3.96
CA THR A 69 10.96 -5.70 5.35
C THR A 69 10.80 -7.20 5.65
N PRO A 70 11.77 -8.04 5.25
CA PRO A 70 11.75 -9.47 5.55
C PRO A 70 11.66 -9.72 7.06
N VAL A 71 10.91 -10.75 7.41
CA VAL A 71 10.73 -11.22 8.77
C VAL A 71 11.01 -12.72 8.75
N ASP A 72 11.61 -13.23 9.82
CA ASP A 72 11.87 -14.66 9.96
C ASP A 72 10.56 -15.46 9.92
N ASP A 73 10.60 -16.67 9.38
CA ASP A 73 9.42 -17.53 9.27
C ASP A 73 8.85 -17.85 10.65
N ASP A 74 9.70 -18.06 11.67
CA ASP A 74 9.26 -18.35 13.04
C ASP A 74 8.49 -17.16 13.64
N GLU A 75 8.94 -15.94 13.35
CA GLU A 75 8.28 -14.70 13.76
C GLU A 75 6.92 -14.52 13.07
N LYS A 76 6.77 -15.03 11.84
CA LYS A 76 5.48 -15.06 11.12
C LYS A 76 4.56 -16.19 11.56
N LEU A 77 5.02 -17.18 12.31
CA LEU A 77 4.18 -18.24 12.87
C LEU A 77 3.52 -17.87 14.21
N LEU A 78 3.96 -16.77 14.84
CA LEU A 78 3.37 -16.26 16.08
C LEU A 78 1.93 -15.74 15.86
N PRO A 79 1.09 -15.71 16.92
CA PRO A 79 -0.20 -15.03 16.87
C PRO A 79 -0.05 -13.58 16.39
N PHE A 80 -1.01 -13.08 15.61
CA PHE A 80 -0.93 -11.77 14.95
C PHE A 80 -0.44 -10.62 15.84
N ALA A 81 -0.87 -10.59 17.10
CA ALA A 81 -0.51 -9.55 18.06
C ALA A 81 0.99 -9.57 18.41
N GLU A 82 1.58 -10.77 18.46
CA GLU A 82 2.97 -11.05 18.84
C GLU A 82 3.92 -11.11 17.64
N ALA A 83 3.42 -11.43 16.45
CA ALA A 83 4.20 -11.50 15.23
C ALA A 83 4.87 -10.15 14.86
N SER A 84 6.11 -10.22 14.41
CA SER A 84 6.85 -9.06 13.91
C SER A 84 6.22 -8.49 12.61
N PRO A 85 6.04 -7.16 12.51
CA PRO A 85 5.49 -6.54 11.31
C PRO A 85 6.52 -6.49 10.18
N GLY A 86 6.07 -6.79 8.96
CA GLY A 86 6.91 -6.76 7.75
C GLY A 86 6.53 -7.82 6.74
N ALA A 87 6.98 -7.65 5.50
CA ALA A 87 6.84 -8.63 4.44
C ALA A 87 7.92 -8.45 3.36
N THR A 88 8.20 -9.52 2.62
CA THR A 88 9.03 -9.47 1.42
C THR A 88 8.21 -8.88 0.26
N GLY A 89 8.58 -7.69 -0.22
CA GLY A 89 7.90 -7.04 -1.35
C GLY A 89 8.76 -6.78 -2.60
N LEU A 90 10.10 -6.93 -2.52
CA LEU A 90 11.01 -6.46 -3.59
C LEU A 90 10.74 -7.14 -4.94
N GLU A 91 10.61 -8.46 -4.93
CA GLU A 91 10.40 -9.29 -6.13
C GLU A 91 9.02 -9.05 -6.78
N LEU A 92 8.06 -8.57 -5.99
CA LEU A 92 6.68 -8.35 -6.41
C LEU A 92 6.41 -6.90 -6.85
N LEU A 93 7.33 -5.97 -6.60
CA LEU A 93 7.10 -4.54 -6.84
C LEU A 93 6.69 -4.25 -8.29
N LEU A 94 7.44 -4.76 -9.27
CA LEU A 94 7.16 -4.47 -10.68
C LEU A 94 5.82 -5.05 -11.13
N SER A 95 5.59 -6.34 -10.88
CA SER A 95 4.37 -7.02 -11.33
C SER A 95 3.11 -6.46 -10.67
N LEU A 96 3.17 -6.16 -9.37
CA LEU A 96 2.04 -5.54 -8.65
C LEU A 96 1.79 -4.08 -9.08
N THR A 97 2.84 -3.33 -9.43
CA THR A 97 2.68 -1.97 -9.96
C THR A 97 2.02 -2.00 -11.34
N LEU A 98 2.44 -2.90 -12.22
CA LEU A 98 1.83 -3.07 -13.55
C LEU A 98 0.37 -3.51 -13.44
N LYS A 99 0.07 -4.48 -12.57
CA LYS A 99 -1.31 -4.90 -12.29
C LYS A 99 -2.18 -3.72 -11.82
N TRP A 100 -1.68 -2.90 -10.89
CA TRP A 100 -2.39 -1.72 -10.42
C TRP A 100 -2.71 -0.73 -11.55
N ALA A 101 -1.75 -0.51 -12.46
CA ALA A 101 -1.92 0.36 -13.63
C ALA A 101 -2.92 -0.21 -14.65
N GLU A 102 -2.90 -1.54 -14.89
CA GLU A 102 -3.87 -2.22 -15.75
C GLU A 102 -5.31 -2.11 -15.22
N GLU A 103 -5.51 -2.30 -13.92
CA GLU A 103 -6.82 -2.13 -13.27
C GLU A 103 -7.37 -0.70 -13.40
N LEU A 104 -6.49 0.31 -13.33
CA LEU A 104 -6.86 1.71 -13.53
C LEU A 104 -7.40 1.93 -14.96
N HIS A 105 -6.67 1.46 -15.97
CA HIS A 105 -7.07 1.61 -17.38
C HIS A 105 -8.29 0.76 -17.75
N GLY A 106 -8.43 -0.44 -17.16
CA GLY A 106 -9.62 -1.28 -17.31
C GLY A 106 -10.89 -0.59 -16.81
N ASN A 107 -10.79 0.17 -15.71
CA ASN A 107 -11.88 1.00 -15.22
C ASN A 107 -12.19 2.21 -16.11
N GLU A 108 -11.19 2.85 -16.72
CA GLU A 108 -11.43 3.94 -17.69
C GLU A 108 -12.11 3.44 -18.97
N ALA A 109 -11.80 2.22 -19.41
CA ALA A 109 -12.44 1.59 -20.57
C ALA A 109 -13.92 1.22 -20.32
N LEU A 110 -14.32 1.03 -19.04
CA LEU A 110 -15.71 0.78 -18.64
C LEU A 110 -16.53 2.07 -18.48
N LEU A 111 -15.88 3.24 -18.44
CA LEU A 111 -16.51 4.56 -18.27
C LEU A 111 -16.65 5.35 -19.59
N ARG A 112 -16.30 4.75 -20.73
CA ARG A 112 -16.54 5.26 -22.09
C ARG A 112 -17.55 4.39 -22.82
#